data_AF-A0A117MF07-F1
#
_entry.id   AF-A0A117MF07-F1
#
_cell.length_a   1.000
_cell.length_b   1.000
_cell.length_c   1.000
_cell.angle_alpha   90.00
_cell.angle_beta   90.00
_cell.angle_gamma   90.00
#
_symmetry.space_group_name_H-M   'P 1'
#
loop_
_entity.id
_entity.type
_entity.pdbx_description
1 polymer ?
#
loop_
_entity_poly.entity_id
_entity_poly.type
_entity_poly.pdbx_seq_one_letter_code
_entity_poly.pdbx_strand_id
1 'polypeptide(L)' 'MQKQLTAIIEKEGDGYVSFCPEYDIASQGGTVEEAKNNLHEAL' A
#
# COMPACT_ATOMS: atom_id res chain seq x y z
N MET A 1 10.97 16.51 -5.76
CA MET A 1 10.38 15.92 -6.98
C MET A 1 9.14 15.15 -6.59
N GLN A 2 8.01 15.36 -7.25
CA GLN A 2 6.80 14.56 -7.03
C GLN A 2 6.82 13.40 -8.02
N LYS A 3 6.74 12.17 -7.51
CA LYS A 3 6.60 10.96 -8.33
C LYS A 3 5.16 10.48 -8.24
N GLN A 4 4.62 10.02 -9.37
CA GLN A 4 3.34 9.33 -9.41
C GLN A 4 3.64 7.83 -9.46
N LEU A 5 3.10 7.09 -8.49
CA LEU A 5 3.31 5.65 -8.33
C LEU A 5 1.97 4.94 -8.32
N THR A 6 1.98 3.66 -8.67
CA THR A 6 0.81 2.80 -8.60
C THR A 6 0.82 2.01 -7.30
N ALA A 7 -0.30 2.03 -6.58
CA ALA A 7 -0.52 1.13 -5.46
C ALA A 7 -1.67 0.18 -5.81
N ILE A 8 -1.41 -1.12 -5.70
CA ILE A 8 -2.43 -2.16 -5.76
C ILE A 8 -2.85 -2.43 -4.31
N ILE A 9 -4.16 -2.40 -4.03
CA ILE A 9 -4.68 -2.69 -2.69
C ILE A 9 -5.69 -3.82 -2.80
N GLU A 10 -5.44 -4.90 -2.09
CA GLU A 10 -6.26 -6.12 -2.11
C GLU A 10 -6.80 -6.41 -0.71
N LYS A 11 -8.03 -6.90 -0.63
CA LYS A 11 -8.61 -7.40 0.62
C LYS A 11 -7.99 -8.77 0.89
N GLU A 12 -7.32 -8.93 2.02
CA GLU A 12 -6.74 -10.21 2.45
C GLU A 12 -7.21 -10.52 3.89
N GLY A 13 -7.97 -11.61 4.03
CA GLY A 13 -8.62 -11.95 5.31
C GLY A 13 -9.49 -10.80 5.84
N ASP A 14 -9.25 -10.42 7.08
CA ASP A 14 -9.97 -9.32 7.76
C ASP A 14 -9.40 -7.94 7.41
N GLY A 15 -8.25 -7.85 6.75
CA GLY A 15 -7.53 -6.61 6.46
C GLY A 15 -7.35 -6.33 4.97
N TYR A 16 -6.36 -5.49 4.66
CA TYR A 16 -5.95 -5.10 3.32
C TYR A 16 -4.43 -5.11 3.21
N VAL A 17 -3.93 -5.61 2.09
CA VAL A 17 -2.51 -5.53 1.70
C VAL A 17 -2.37 -4.50 0.60
N SER A 18 -1.35 -3.65 0.69
CA SER A 18 -1.01 -2.64 -0.32
C SER A 18 0.37 -2.94 -0.88
N PHE A 19 0.53 -2.79 -2.20
CA PHE A 19 1.77 -3.12 -2.91
C PHE A 19 2.09 -2.05 -3.97
N CYS A 20 3.34 -1.58 -4.01
CA CYS A 20 3.88 -0.71 -5.05
C CYS A 20 4.85 -1.50 -5.95
N PRO A 21 4.42 -1.92 -7.15
CA PRO A 21 5.24 -2.74 -8.05
C PRO A 21 6.55 -2.06 -8.49
N GLU A 22 6.56 -0.74 -8.58
CA GLU A 22 7.72 0.03 -9.05
C GLU A 22 8.91 -0.02 -8.08
N TYR A 23 8.66 -0.33 -6.81
CA TYR A 23 9.67 -0.38 -5.75
C TYR A 23 9.78 -1.76 -5.08
N ASP A 24 8.90 -2.70 -5.43
CA ASP A 24 8.79 -4.02 -4.78
C ASP A 24 8.60 -3.89 -3.25
N ILE A 25 7.75 -2.94 -2.84
CA ILE A 25 7.44 -2.65 -1.44
C ILE A 25 5.97 -2.95 -1.19
N ALA A 26 5.69 -3.64 -0.09
CA ALA A 26 4.34 -3.92 0.39
C ALA A 26 4.13 -3.42 1.82
N SER A 27 2.89 -3.14 2.17
CA SER A 27 2.43 -2.83 3.52
C SER A 27 1.02 -3.40 3.75
N GLN A 28 0.47 -3.25 4.94
CA GLN A 28 -0.86 -3.76 5.29
C GLN A 28 -1.58 -2.83 6.28
N GLY A 29 -2.90 -2.97 6.37
CA GLY A 29 -3.75 -2.25 7.33
C GLY A 29 -5.13 -2.91 7.48
N GLY A 30 -5.86 -2.52 8.52
CA GLY A 30 -7.25 -2.97 8.74
C GLY A 30 -8.24 -2.33 7.76
N THR A 31 -7.94 -1.14 7.25
CA THR A 31 -8.73 -0.45 6.22
C THR A 31 -7.89 -0.13 4.97
N VAL A 32 -8.58 0.25 3.88
CA VAL A 32 -7.92 0.72 2.65
C VAL A 32 -7.07 1.97 2.92
N GLU A 33 -7.58 2.94 3.71
CA GLU A 33 -6.79 4.13 4.05
C GLU A 33 -5.57 3.80 4.88
N GLU A 34 -5.68 2.88 5.85
CA GLU A 34 -4.55 2.47 6.69
C GLU A 34 -3.47 1.77 5.84
N ALA A 35 -3.84 0.80 5.02
CA ALA A 35 -2.91 0.11 4.14
C ALA A 35 -2.20 1.08 3.16
N LYS A 36 -2.94 2.08 2.66
CA LYS A 36 -2.36 3.13 1.80
C LYS A 36 -1.38 4.03 2.57
N ASN A 37 -1.75 4.48 3.77
CA ASN A 37 -0.90 5.37 4.57
C ASN A 37 0.38 4.63 5.00
N ASN A 38 0.26 3.38 5.43
CA ASN A 38 1.41 2.58 5.82
C ASN A 38 2.34 2.28 4.62
N LEU A 39 1.80 2.13 3.40
CA LEU A 39 2.63 2.04 2.19
C LEU A 39 3.33 3.36 1.89
N HIS A 40 2.68 4.50 2.14
CA HIS A 40 3.29 5.81 1.96
C HIS A 40 4.44 6.06 2.94
N GLU A 41 4.36 5.55 4.17
CA GLU A 41 5.45 5.60 5.15
C GLU A 41 6.64 4.69 4.78
N ALA A 42 6.37 3.59 4.06
CA ALA A 42 7.39 2.64 3.62
C ALA A 42 8.15 3.08 2.36
N LEU A 43 7.60 4.02 1.57
CA LEU A 43 8.15 4.55 0.31
C LEU A 43 9.06 5.76 0.52
#